data_AF-A0A945US45-F1
#
_entry.id   AF-A0A945US45-F1
#
_cell.length_a   1.000
_cell.length_b   1.000
_cell.length_c   1.000
_cell.angle_alpha   90.00
_cell.angle_beta   90.00
_cell.angle_gamma   90.00
#
_symmetry.space_group_name_H-M   'P 1'
#
loop_
_entity.id
_entity.type
_entity.pdbx_description
1 polymer ?
#
loop_
_entity_poly.entity_id
_entity_poly.type
_entity_poly.pdbx_seq_one_letter_code
_entity_poly.pdbx_strand_id
1 'polypeptide(L)'
;MKVNVWLFITTATYLVTLYALREHPAWDPKFRVGLTLLPVLPGLVYLRRLWGTFKEMDELQRRIQLEAWAFALGGTVLVGTTMNILNANGIGFENYPHGLEMGGAYLSVFFFWCVGVAQATARYQ
;
A
#
# COMPACT_ATOMS: atom_id res chain seq x y z
N MET A 1 -8.16 14.33 9.63
CA MET A 1 -7.91 13.21 10.58
C MET A 1 -8.71 11.93 10.34
N LYS A 2 -9.97 11.96 9.84
CA LYS A 2 -10.81 10.74 9.69
C LYS A 2 -10.33 9.68 8.68
N VAL A 3 -9.48 10.03 7.72
CA VAL A 3 -8.96 9.11 6.68
C VAL A 3 -7.85 8.19 7.23
N ASN A 4 -7.02 8.69 8.14
CA ASN A 4 -5.86 7.94 8.67
C ASN A 4 -6.27 6.78 9.60
N VAL A 5 -7.46 6.85 10.20
CA VAL A 5 -8.02 5.76 11.03
C VAL A 5 -8.17 4.47 10.21
N TRP A 6 -8.51 4.57 8.93
CA TRP A 6 -8.66 3.39 8.08
C TRP A 6 -7.32 2.71 7.80
N LEU A 7 -6.25 3.48 7.59
CA LEU A 7 -4.90 2.93 7.45
C LEU A 7 -4.47 2.20 8.73
N PHE A 8 -4.73 2.78 9.90
CA PHE A 8 -4.45 2.12 11.17
C PHE A 8 -5.24 0.81 11.32
N ILE A 9 -6.54 0.82 10.99
CA ILE A 9 -7.38 -0.39 10.99
C ILE A 9 -6.83 -1.43 10.02
N THR A 10 -6.41 -1.04 8.80
CA THR A 10 -5.76 -1.93 7.83
C THR A 10 -4.53 -2.60 8.44
N THR A 11 -3.64 -1.81 9.04
CA THR A 11 -2.39 -2.32 9.62
C THR A 11 -2.66 -3.25 10.80
N ALA A 12 -3.53 -2.86 11.73
CA ALA A 12 -3.92 -3.70 12.87
C ALA A 12 -4.54 -5.02 12.40
N THR A 13 -5.44 -4.95 11.41
CA THR A 13 -6.07 -6.13 10.81
C THR A 13 -5.03 -7.05 10.17
N TYR A 14 -4.08 -6.49 9.39
CA TYR A 14 -2.99 -7.27 8.78
C TYR A 14 -2.16 -8.01 9.83
N LEU A 15 -1.71 -7.31 10.89
CA LEU A 15 -0.92 -7.93 11.95
C LEU A 15 -1.69 -9.04 12.69
N VAL A 16 -2.97 -8.82 13.00
CA VAL A 16 -3.82 -9.82 13.67
C VAL A 16 -4.01 -11.04 12.77
N THR A 17 -4.28 -10.86 11.48
CA THR A 17 -4.46 -11.97 10.54
C THR A 17 -3.17 -12.78 10.37
N LEU A 18 -2.01 -12.11 10.31
CA LEU A 18 -0.71 -12.76 10.18
C LEU A 18 -0.37 -13.57 11.44
N TYR A 19 -0.63 -13.01 12.62
CA TYR A 19 -0.48 -13.73 13.89
C TYR A 19 -1.40 -14.96 13.96
N ALA A 20 -2.69 -14.80 13.66
CA ALA A 20 -3.66 -15.90 13.71
C ALA A 20 -3.34 -17.04 12.71
N LEU A 21 -2.88 -16.70 11.49
CA LEU A 21 -2.48 -17.70 10.50
C LEU A 21 -1.20 -18.45 10.87
N ARG A 22 -0.31 -17.81 11.63
CA ARG A 22 0.93 -18.42 12.12
C ARG A 22 0.66 -19.45 13.22
N GLU A 23 -0.21 -19.11 14.18
CA GLU A 23 -0.53 -19.98 15.33
C GLU A 23 -1.44 -21.16 14.96
N HIS A 24 -2.20 -21.05 13.87
CA HIS A 24 -3.18 -22.07 13.48
C HIS A 24 -2.99 -22.59 12.04
N PRO A 25 -1.90 -23.34 11.76
CA PRO A 25 -1.62 -23.85 10.42
C PRO A 25 -2.63 -24.93 9.95
N ALA A 26 -3.29 -25.62 10.89
CA ALA A 26 -4.21 -26.72 10.63
C ALA A 26 -5.65 -26.30 10.28
N TRP A 27 -5.95 -24.99 10.27
CA TRP A 27 -7.28 -24.51 9.90
C TRP A 27 -7.64 -24.81 8.45
N ASP A 28 -8.94 -24.96 8.20
CA ASP A 28 -9.49 -25.23 6.88
C ASP A 28 -8.94 -24.23 5.83
N PRO A 29 -8.44 -24.70 4.67
CA PRO A 29 -7.83 -23.84 3.66
C PRO A 29 -8.74 -22.69 3.20
N LYS A 30 -10.06 -22.90 3.10
CA LYS A 30 -10.98 -21.85 2.65
C LYS A 30 -11.09 -20.73 3.68
N PHE A 31 -11.13 -21.08 4.97
CA PHE A 31 -11.12 -20.11 6.05
C PHE A 31 -9.81 -19.31 6.07
N ARG A 32 -8.66 -19.98 5.87
CA ARG A 32 -7.35 -19.31 5.80
C ARG A 32 -7.30 -18.30 4.66
N VAL A 33 -7.79 -18.64 3.47
CA VAL A 33 -7.87 -17.68 2.33
C VAL A 33 -8.70 -16.45 2.71
N GLY A 34 -9.88 -16.65 3.31
CA GLY A 34 -10.72 -15.55 3.77
C GLY A 34 -10.00 -14.63 4.77
N LEU A 35 -9.29 -15.22 5.72
CA LEU A 35 -8.53 -14.49 6.74
C LEU A 35 -7.32 -13.74 6.16
N THR A 36 -6.60 -14.33 5.21
CA THR A 36 -5.48 -13.69 4.50
C THR A 36 -5.91 -12.48 3.68
N LEU A 37 -7.12 -12.51 3.10
CA LEU A 37 -7.65 -11.41 2.28
C LEU A 37 -8.37 -10.34 3.09
N LEU A 38 -8.71 -10.61 4.35
CA LEU A 38 -9.43 -9.69 5.23
C LEU A 38 -8.77 -8.30 5.34
N PRO A 39 -7.44 -8.14 5.41
CA PRO A 39 -6.77 -6.84 5.44
C PRO A 39 -6.97 -6.01 4.16
N VAL A 40 -7.34 -6.63 3.03
CA VAL A 40 -7.62 -5.93 1.76
C VAL A 40 -8.88 -5.07 1.85
N LEU A 41 -9.86 -5.48 2.66
CA LEU A 41 -11.14 -4.77 2.79
C LEU A 41 -10.97 -3.32 3.29
N PRO A 42 -10.24 -3.05 4.39
CA PRO A 42 -9.86 -1.69 4.77
C PRO A 42 -9.16 -0.89 3.65
N GLY A 43 -8.31 -1.53 2.85
CA GLY A 43 -7.66 -0.92 1.69
C GLY A 43 -8.66 -0.45 0.62
N LEU A 44 -9.70 -1.25 0.33
CA LEU A 44 -10.77 -0.86 -0.59
C LEU A 44 -11.59 0.33 -0.06
N VAL A 45 -11.86 0.35 1.26
CA VAL A 45 -12.55 1.48 1.90
C VAL A 45 -11.71 2.75 1.80
N TYR A 46 -10.38 2.64 2.00
CA TYR A 46 -9.46 3.75 1.82
C TYR A 46 -9.50 4.32 0.39
N LEU A 47 -9.45 3.46 -0.64
CA LEU A 47 -9.56 3.90 -2.04
C LEU A 47 -10.86 4.65 -2.33
N ARG A 48 -11.99 4.16 -1.80
CA ARG A 48 -13.28 4.85 -1.92
C ARG A 48 -13.25 6.24 -1.27
N ARG A 49 -12.61 6.37 -0.11
CA ARG A 49 -12.47 7.66 0.60
C ARG A 49 -11.55 8.61 -0.15
N LEU A 50 -10.42 8.10 -0.64
CA LEU A 50 -9.46 8.86 -1.44
C LEU A 50 -10.13 9.47 -2.67
N TRP A 51 -10.98 8.72 -3.36
CA TRP A 51 -11.77 9.22 -4.48
C TRP A 51 -12.68 10.40 -4.11
N GLY A 52 -13.32 10.34 -2.94
CA GLY A 52 -14.11 11.45 -2.41
C GLY A 52 -13.25 12.69 -2.15
N THR A 53 -12.07 12.50 -1.56
CA THR A 53 -11.12 13.58 -1.29
C THR A 53 -10.69 14.32 -2.55
N PHE A 54 -10.43 13.61 -3.66
CA PHE A 54 -10.08 14.24 -4.93
C PHE A 54 -11.19 15.13 -5.53
N LYS A 55 -12.46 14.83 -5.23
CA LYS A 55 -13.61 15.61 -5.72
C LYS A 55 -13.77 16.93 -4.99
N GLU A 56 -13.41 16.97 -3.71
CA GLU A 56 -13.55 18.13 -2.85
C GLU A 56 -12.33 19.07 -2.92
N MET A 57 -11.27 18.68 -3.62
CA MET A 57 -10.03 19.45 -3.75
C MET A 57 -10.14 20.56 -4.81
N ASP A 58 -9.56 21.70 -4.48
CA ASP A 58 -9.28 22.79 -5.43
C ASP A 58 -8.41 22.28 -6.59
N GLU A 59 -8.49 22.95 -7.75
CA GLU A 59 -7.83 22.47 -8.97
C GLU A 59 -6.31 22.37 -8.84
N LEU A 60 -5.68 23.34 -8.15
CA LEU A 60 -4.24 23.34 -7.91
C LEU A 60 -3.83 22.17 -7.02
N GLN A 61 -4.51 21.99 -5.89
CA GLN A 61 -4.27 20.89 -4.96
C GLN A 61 -4.49 19.53 -5.64
N ARG A 62 -5.53 19.42 -6.47
CA ARG A 62 -5.82 18.22 -7.25
C ARG A 62 -4.69 17.90 -8.23
N ARG A 63 -4.12 18.89 -8.93
CA ARG A 63 -2.97 18.68 -9.82
C ARG A 63 -1.74 18.19 -9.05
N ILE A 64 -1.39 18.85 -7.95
CA ILE A 64 -0.27 18.45 -7.08
C ILE A 64 -0.44 17.01 -6.62
N GLN A 65 -1.62 16.65 -6.12
CA GLN A 65 -1.90 15.30 -5.64
C GLN A 65 -1.86 14.26 -6.77
N LEU A 66 -2.41 14.56 -7.95
CA LEU A 66 -2.35 13.63 -9.09
C LEU A 66 -0.91 13.38 -9.54
N GLU A 67 -0.06 14.42 -9.63
CA GLU A 67 1.36 14.26 -9.95
C GLU A 67 2.08 13.41 -8.87
N ALA A 68 1.84 13.71 -7.59
CA ALA A 68 2.42 12.97 -6.48
C ALA A 68 1.99 11.49 -6.46
N TRP A 69 0.70 11.20 -6.69
CA TRP A 69 0.17 9.84 -6.75
C TRP A 69 0.68 9.07 -7.97
N ALA A 70 0.79 9.72 -9.13
CA ALA A 70 1.36 9.09 -10.33
C ALA A 70 2.83 8.69 -10.09
N PHE A 71 3.62 9.59 -9.50
CA PHE A 71 5.00 9.30 -9.10
C PHE A 71 5.06 8.17 -8.05
N ALA A 72 4.20 8.23 -7.04
CA ALA A 72 4.17 7.24 -5.96
C ALA A 72 3.86 5.82 -6.42
N LEU A 73 2.81 5.69 -7.24
CA LEU A 73 2.40 4.40 -7.79
C LEU A 73 3.44 3.88 -8.78
N GLY A 74 3.96 4.73 -9.67
CA GLY A 74 5.00 4.36 -10.62
C GLY A 74 6.29 3.90 -9.92
N GLY A 75 6.77 4.66 -8.93
CA GLY A 75 7.94 4.30 -8.13
C GLY A 75 7.74 3.00 -7.36
N THR A 76 6.57 2.78 -6.77
CA THR A 76 6.27 1.54 -6.05
C THR A 76 6.21 0.33 -6.98
N VAL A 77 5.60 0.48 -8.16
CA VAL A 77 5.58 -0.59 -9.18
C VAL A 77 7.00 -0.92 -9.60
N LEU A 78 7.84 0.07 -9.88
CA LEU A 78 9.24 -0.17 -10.26
C LEU A 78 9.99 -0.94 -9.16
N VAL A 79 9.94 -0.49 -7.91
CA VAL A 79 10.60 -1.18 -6.79
C VAL A 79 10.07 -2.60 -6.62
N GLY A 80 8.74 -2.77 -6.59
CA GLY A 80 8.10 -4.07 -6.41
C GLY A 80 8.42 -5.05 -7.54
N THR A 81 8.39 -4.58 -8.78
CA THR A 81 8.75 -5.38 -9.96
C THR A 81 10.23 -5.74 -9.94
N THR A 82 11.13 -4.81 -9.61
CA THR A 82 12.56 -5.11 -9.48
C THR A 82 12.81 -6.20 -8.43
N MET A 83 12.21 -6.08 -7.24
CA MET A 83 12.34 -7.12 -6.21
C MET A 83 11.82 -8.48 -6.69
N ASN A 84 10.66 -8.49 -7.36
CA ASN A 84 10.06 -9.72 -7.87
C ASN A 84 10.93 -10.39 -8.95
N ILE A 85 11.48 -9.61 -9.89
CA ILE A 85 12.42 -10.11 -10.91
C ILE A 85 13.66 -10.72 -10.26
N LEU A 86 14.26 -10.04 -9.27
CA LEU A 86 15.44 -10.55 -8.57
C LEU A 86 15.13 -11.85 -7.81
N ASN A 87 14.01 -11.89 -7.08
CA ASN A 87 13.57 -13.08 -6.35
C ASN A 87 13.31 -14.27 -7.30
N ALA A 88 12.65 -14.01 -8.44
CA ALA A 88 12.36 -15.04 -9.44
C ALA A 88 13.61 -15.66 -10.07
N ASN A 89 14.73 -14.94 -10.08
CA ASN A 89 16.01 -15.43 -10.58
C ASN A 89 16.94 -15.95 -9.47
N GLY A 90 16.47 -16.06 -8.23
CA GLY A 90 17.28 -16.55 -7.09
C GLY A 90 18.40 -15.60 -6.62
N ILE A 91 18.43 -14.36 -7.13
CA ILE A 91 19.40 -13.31 -6.74
C ILE A 91 18.81 -12.41 -5.63
N GLY A 92 17.51 -12.52 -5.42
CA GLY A 92 16.73 -11.62 -4.58
C GLY A 92 16.90 -11.80 -3.08
N PHE A 93 15.97 -11.21 -2.34
CA PHE A 93 16.09 -11.01 -0.90
C PHE A 93 15.57 -12.21 -0.12
N GLU A 94 16.45 -12.91 0.61
CA GLU A 94 16.07 -14.08 1.44
C GLU A 94 14.99 -13.77 2.47
N ASN A 95 15.02 -12.58 3.06
CA ASN A 95 14.04 -12.13 4.06
C ASN A 95 12.71 -11.65 3.46
N TYR A 96 12.65 -11.45 2.13
CA TYR A 96 11.47 -10.95 1.43
C TYR A 96 11.17 -11.79 0.18
N PRO A 97 10.91 -13.11 0.33
CA PRO A 97 10.75 -14.02 -0.80
C PRO A 97 9.54 -13.64 -1.68
N HIS A 98 8.52 -13.01 -1.10
CA HIS A 98 7.31 -12.57 -1.79
C HIS A 98 7.36 -11.10 -2.22
N GLY A 99 8.54 -10.47 -2.19
CA GLY A 99 8.75 -9.08 -2.57
C GLY A 99 8.24 -8.11 -1.49
N LEU A 100 7.63 -7.01 -1.92
CA LEU A 100 7.15 -5.98 -1.01
C LEU A 100 5.97 -6.43 -0.14
N GLU A 101 5.19 -7.42 -0.60
CA GLU A 101 3.89 -7.76 -0.03
C GLU A 101 2.98 -6.53 0.18
N MET A 102 1.90 -6.67 0.95
CA MET A 102 0.99 -5.55 1.24
C MET A 102 1.69 -4.47 2.08
N GLY A 103 2.47 -4.87 3.09
CA GLY A 103 3.12 -3.94 4.02
C GLY A 103 4.18 -3.07 3.34
N GLY A 104 5.10 -3.69 2.60
CA GLY A 104 6.14 -2.96 1.87
C GLY A 104 5.55 -2.08 0.76
N ALA A 105 4.50 -2.54 0.06
CA ALA A 105 3.86 -1.74 -0.97
C ALA A 105 3.26 -0.44 -0.40
N TYR A 106 2.58 -0.49 0.74
CA TYR A 106 2.05 0.73 1.37
C TYR A 106 3.16 1.68 1.84
N LEU A 107 4.24 1.15 2.41
CA LEU A 107 5.38 1.97 2.84
C LEU A 107 6.06 2.66 1.65
N SER A 108 6.27 1.92 0.55
CA SER A 108 6.82 2.49 -0.69
C SER A 108 5.91 3.57 -1.27
N VAL A 109 4.60 3.32 -1.36
CA VAL A 109 3.63 4.32 -1.86
C VAL A 109 3.68 5.57 -0.98
N PHE A 110 3.66 5.42 0.34
CA PHE A 110 3.68 6.55 1.25
C PHE A 110 4.97 7.37 1.10
N PHE A 111 6.13 6.70 1.08
CA PHE A 111 7.42 7.35 0.90
C PHE A 111 7.50 8.14 -0.41
N PHE A 112 7.18 7.49 -1.54
CA PHE A 112 7.22 8.17 -2.83
C PHE A 112 6.15 9.24 -2.95
N TRP A 113 4.99 9.09 -2.32
CA TRP A 113 3.97 10.14 -2.28
C TRP A 113 4.47 11.37 -1.52
N CYS A 114 5.15 11.21 -0.38
CA CYS A 114 5.76 12.35 0.33
C CYS A 114 6.78 13.09 -0.55
N VAL A 115 7.63 12.35 -1.26
CA VAL A 115 8.60 12.92 -2.21
C VAL A 115 7.88 13.62 -3.37
N GLY A 116 6.86 12.98 -3.95
CA GLY A 116 6.09 13.53 -5.06
C GLY A 116 5.33 14.81 -4.69
N VAL A 117 4.75 14.87 -3.47
CA VAL A 117 4.12 16.09 -2.95
C VAL A 117 5.17 17.18 -2.79
N ALA A 118 6.32 16.90 -2.17
CA ALA A 118 7.37 17.90 -1.99
C ALA A 118 7.86 18.47 -3.33
N GLN A 119 8.08 17.62 -4.32
CA GLN A 119 8.52 18.02 -5.67
C GLN A 119 7.43 18.83 -6.39
N ALA A 120 6.18 18.37 -6.37
CA ALA A 120 5.08 19.06 -7.05
C ALA A 120 4.79 20.42 -6.38
N THR A 121 4.78 20.50 -5.05
CA THR A 121 4.61 21.77 -4.33
C THR A 121 5.73 22.75 -4.68
N ALA A 122 6.98 22.33 -4.72
CA ALA A 122 8.11 23.19 -5.09
C ALA A 122 8.02 23.74 -6.53
N ARG A 123 7.30 23.04 -7.43
CA ARG A 123 7.10 23.47 -8.83
C ARG A 123 5.98 24.51 -9.00
N TYR A 124 4.98 24.48 -8.13
CA TYR A 124 3.79 25.33 -8.20
C TYR A 124 3.81 26.51 -7.22
N GLN A 125 4.90 26.68 -6.47
CA GLN A 125 5.24 27.90 -5.73
C GLN A 125 5.92 28.91 -6.66
#